data_AF-A0A9E5V5U1-F1
#
_entry.id   AF-A0A9E5V5U1-F1
#
_cell.length_a   1.000
_cell.length_b   1.000
_cell.length_c   1.000
_cell.angle_alpha   90.00
_cell.angle_beta   90.00
_cell.angle_gamma   90.00
#
_symmetry.space_group_name_H-M   'P 1'
#
loop_
_entity.id
_entity.type
_entity.pdbx_description
1 polymer ?
#
loop_
_entity_poly.entity_id
_entity_poly.type
_entity_poly.pdbx_seq_one_letter_code
_entity_poly.pdbx_strand_id
1 'polypeptide(L)'
;MNTRNLTVRNGAEITVSATKGKGTAGNLAVNASTIRLNQGKLTAETNAGEGANITLENLKLLRLENQSLVSAQAFNEAKGGNITINAPNGFIVAFPNQNNDIIANAFKGQGGKINITALSIFNLAERKSFPVNISNDIDASSEFGLAGEVILNTPDIDANRGLLELPTGLTDASQQIASSCKPGDRARSNSFTVTGRGGIAASPVEPLQGEVQTGRWVTLNSASISSSSHTYTRSHSPIIEAQGWVRDKNGDVILIAQSSDILPYSALNSKIACSENS
;
A
#
# COMPACT_ATOMS: atom_id res chain seq x y z
N MET A 1 -29.56 -6.94 17.32
CA MET A 1 -30.00 -5.70 16.65
C MET A 1 -30.08 -5.94 15.14
N ASN A 2 -31.10 -5.43 14.45
CA ASN A 2 -31.24 -5.51 12.99
C ASN A 2 -31.43 -4.10 12.41
N THR A 3 -30.59 -3.70 11.47
CA THR A 3 -30.67 -2.40 10.79
C THR A 3 -29.97 -2.49 9.44
N ARG A 4 -30.29 -1.62 8.48
CA ARG A 4 -29.50 -1.53 7.25
C ARG A 4 -28.12 -0.90 7.52
N ASN A 5 -28.10 0.17 8.30
CA ASN A 5 -26.92 0.97 8.59
C ASN A 5 -26.81 1.18 10.09
N LEU A 6 -25.66 0.82 10.66
CA LEU A 6 -25.29 1.15 12.03
C LEU A 6 -24.14 2.17 11.97
N THR A 7 -24.29 3.28 12.70
CA THR A 7 -23.23 4.28 12.86
C THR A 7 -23.03 4.55 14.34
N VAL A 8 -21.80 4.35 14.82
CA VAL A 8 -21.39 4.63 16.19
C VAL A 8 -20.22 5.59 16.10
N ARG A 9 -20.33 6.78 16.70
CA ARG A 9 -19.35 7.84 16.50
C ARG A 9 -19.20 8.74 17.72
N ASN A 10 -18.13 9.53 17.75
CA ASN A 10 -17.88 10.57 18.75
C ASN A 10 -17.83 10.01 20.18
N GLY A 11 -17.14 8.89 20.38
CA GLY A 11 -17.00 8.22 21.68
C GLY A 11 -18.19 7.34 22.06
N ALA A 12 -19.23 7.22 21.22
CA ALA A 12 -20.37 6.36 21.50
C ALA A 12 -19.97 4.88 21.59
N GLU A 13 -20.70 4.13 22.43
CA GLU A 13 -20.44 2.73 22.71
C GLU A 13 -21.73 1.92 22.74
N ILE A 14 -21.72 0.76 22.08
CA ILE A 14 -22.74 -0.28 22.21
C ILE A 14 -22.09 -1.42 22.98
N THR A 15 -22.55 -1.65 24.20
CA THR A 15 -21.90 -2.56 25.14
C THR A 15 -22.85 -3.60 25.72
N VAL A 16 -22.32 -4.79 25.90
CA VAL A 16 -22.80 -5.79 26.86
C VAL A 16 -21.60 -6.10 27.77
N SER A 17 -21.75 -5.92 29.09
CA SER A 17 -20.59 -6.05 29.97
C SER A 17 -20.94 -6.62 31.35
N ALA A 18 -19.97 -7.32 31.92
CA ALA A 18 -20.02 -7.89 33.27
C ALA A 18 -18.69 -7.65 34.00
N THR A 19 -18.24 -6.40 34.00
CA THR A 19 -16.91 -6.02 34.51
C THR A 19 -16.86 -5.77 36.01
N LYS A 20 -18.00 -5.54 36.66
CA LYS A 20 -18.11 -5.18 38.09
C LYS A 20 -18.43 -6.37 39.02
N GLY A 21 -18.23 -7.61 38.56
CA GLY A 21 -18.58 -8.80 39.33
C GLY A 21 -17.99 -10.09 38.76
N LYS A 22 -18.58 -11.22 39.17
CA LYS A 22 -18.21 -12.57 38.70
C LYS A 22 -19.12 -13.12 37.60
N GLY A 23 -20.00 -12.27 37.06
CA GLY A 23 -20.91 -12.66 35.99
C GLY A 23 -20.22 -12.68 34.63
N THR A 24 -20.80 -13.41 33.69
CA THR A 24 -20.43 -13.40 32.28
C THR A 24 -21.27 -12.36 31.53
N ALA A 25 -20.65 -11.56 30.68
CA ALA A 25 -21.39 -10.60 29.86
C ALA A 25 -22.25 -11.33 28.81
N GLY A 26 -23.33 -10.68 28.37
CA GLY A 26 -24.16 -11.19 27.27
C GLY A 26 -23.45 -11.12 25.92
N ASN A 27 -24.05 -11.65 24.87
CA ASN A 27 -23.50 -11.57 23.52
C ASN A 27 -24.06 -10.36 22.75
N LEU A 28 -23.24 -9.73 21.93
CA LEU A 28 -23.65 -8.64 21.03
C LEU A 28 -23.82 -9.17 19.61
N ALA A 29 -25.07 -9.23 19.13
CA ALA A 29 -25.38 -9.61 17.74
C ALA A 29 -25.91 -8.41 16.95
N VAL A 30 -25.24 -8.05 15.86
CA VAL A 30 -25.62 -6.99 14.94
C VAL A 30 -25.78 -7.56 13.53
N ASN A 31 -26.99 -7.46 12.99
CA ASN A 31 -27.28 -7.74 11.59
C ASN A 31 -27.37 -6.40 10.86
N ALA A 32 -26.39 -6.10 10.01
CA ALA A 32 -26.37 -4.86 9.24
C ALA A 32 -25.61 -4.96 7.92
N SER A 33 -26.07 -4.22 6.91
CA SER A 33 -25.34 -4.11 5.64
C SER A 33 -24.10 -3.22 5.76
N THR A 34 -24.12 -2.22 6.64
CA THR A 34 -22.98 -1.33 6.86
C THR A 34 -22.84 -0.97 8.32
N ILE A 35 -21.63 -1.09 8.86
CA ILE A 35 -21.24 -0.61 10.18
C ILE A 35 -20.15 0.43 10.00
N ARG A 36 -20.37 1.63 10.54
CA ARG A 36 -19.38 2.72 10.57
C ARG A 36 -19.05 3.05 12.02
N LEU A 37 -17.82 2.79 12.42
CA LEU A 37 -17.26 3.23 13.68
C LEU A 37 -16.31 4.40 13.38
N ASN A 38 -16.51 5.52 14.07
CA ASN A 38 -15.60 6.67 14.00
C ASN A 38 -15.41 7.22 15.41
N GLN A 39 -14.31 6.83 16.07
CA GLN A 39 -14.20 6.93 17.53
C GLN A 39 -15.38 6.21 18.21
N GLY A 40 -15.85 5.10 17.62
CA GLY A 40 -17.00 4.34 18.09
C GLY A 40 -16.58 2.97 18.60
N LYS A 41 -17.34 2.42 19.56
CA LYS A 41 -17.03 1.13 20.18
C LYS A 41 -18.19 0.15 20.14
N LEU A 42 -17.89 -1.11 19.82
CA LEU A 42 -18.76 -2.26 20.01
C LEU A 42 -18.06 -3.19 21.01
N THR A 43 -18.61 -3.37 22.20
CA THR A 43 -17.93 -4.09 23.29
C THR A 43 -18.78 -5.20 23.89
N ALA A 44 -18.13 -6.31 24.20
CA ALA A 44 -18.67 -7.49 24.87
C ALA A 44 -17.63 -8.00 25.88
N GLU A 45 -17.56 -7.36 27.05
CA GLU A 45 -16.42 -7.51 27.97
C GLU A 45 -16.79 -8.20 29.29
N THR A 46 -15.98 -9.17 29.68
CA THR A 46 -16.21 -10.00 30.87
C THR A 46 -15.03 -9.94 31.83
N ASN A 47 -15.30 -10.01 33.14
CA ASN A 47 -14.27 -9.99 34.18
C ASN A 47 -14.05 -11.34 34.89
N ALA A 48 -14.97 -12.29 34.76
CA ALA A 48 -14.79 -13.65 35.26
C ALA A 48 -15.55 -14.67 34.41
N GLY A 49 -15.03 -15.91 34.33
CA GLY A 49 -15.67 -17.00 33.60
C GLY A 49 -15.38 -16.95 32.10
N GLU A 50 -16.37 -17.34 31.30
CA GLU A 50 -16.25 -17.39 29.84
C GLU A 50 -16.44 -16.00 29.21
N GLY A 51 -15.79 -15.80 28.06
CA GLY A 51 -15.83 -14.55 27.32
C GLY A 51 -17.17 -14.33 26.62
N ALA A 52 -17.53 -13.06 26.44
CA ALA A 52 -18.74 -12.66 25.74
C ALA A 52 -18.48 -12.43 24.25
N ASN A 53 -19.42 -12.84 23.40
CA ASN A 53 -19.18 -12.90 21.96
C ASN A 53 -19.77 -11.69 21.22
N ILE A 54 -19.09 -11.29 20.15
CA ILE A 54 -19.60 -10.33 19.17
C ILE A 54 -19.83 -11.05 17.85
N THR A 55 -21.01 -10.85 17.27
CA THR A 55 -21.38 -11.41 15.96
C THR A 55 -21.92 -10.30 15.06
N LEU A 56 -21.19 -10.01 13.98
CA LEU A 56 -21.56 -9.01 12.96
C LEU A 56 -21.91 -9.72 11.65
N GLU A 57 -23.17 -9.64 11.23
CA GLU A 57 -23.72 -10.44 10.12
C GLU A 57 -24.19 -9.58 8.95
N ASN A 58 -24.14 -10.18 7.75
CA ASN A 58 -24.63 -9.62 6.48
C ASN A 58 -23.96 -8.31 6.05
N LEU A 59 -22.68 -8.15 6.39
CA LEU A 59 -21.94 -6.94 6.09
C LEU A 59 -21.56 -6.85 4.61
N LYS A 60 -21.76 -5.65 4.06
CA LYS A 60 -21.11 -5.20 2.82
C LYS A 60 -19.90 -4.31 3.13
N LEU A 61 -19.93 -3.63 4.28
CA LEU A 61 -18.84 -2.77 4.73
C LEU A 61 -18.78 -2.69 6.26
N LEU A 62 -17.62 -2.99 6.83
CA LEU A 62 -17.21 -2.52 8.15
C LEU A 62 -16.13 -1.47 7.98
N ARG A 63 -16.39 -0.24 8.45
CA ARG A 63 -15.47 0.89 8.32
C ARG A 63 -15.09 1.40 9.71
N LEU A 64 -13.78 1.39 9.99
CA LEU A 64 -13.19 1.80 11.26
C LEU A 64 -12.33 3.06 11.06
N GLU A 65 -12.61 4.10 11.85
CA GLU A 65 -11.89 5.36 11.85
C GLU A 65 -11.61 5.84 13.27
N ASN A 66 -10.54 6.61 13.45
CA ASN A 66 -10.25 7.41 14.64
C ASN A 66 -10.41 6.62 15.95
N GLN A 67 -9.54 5.65 16.21
CA GLN A 67 -9.54 4.85 17.45
C GLN A 67 -10.84 4.05 17.67
N SER A 68 -11.40 3.50 16.60
CA SER A 68 -12.58 2.64 16.70
C SER A 68 -12.23 1.25 17.22
N LEU A 69 -13.15 0.65 17.97
CA LEU A 69 -12.89 -0.61 18.67
C LEU A 69 -14.04 -1.60 18.51
N VAL A 70 -13.71 -2.84 18.15
CA VAL A 70 -14.58 -4.01 18.35
C VAL A 70 -13.91 -4.92 19.37
N SER A 71 -14.46 -5.02 20.58
CA SER A 71 -13.79 -5.68 21.71
C SER A 71 -14.65 -6.78 22.32
N ALA A 72 -14.13 -8.01 22.32
CA ALA A 72 -14.61 -9.13 23.13
C ALA A 72 -13.60 -9.45 24.26
N GLN A 73 -12.90 -8.43 24.74
CA GLN A 73 -11.81 -8.56 25.72
C GLN A 73 -12.28 -9.18 27.04
N ALA A 74 -11.39 -9.97 27.64
CA ALA A 74 -11.57 -10.55 28.95
C ALA A 74 -10.53 -10.05 29.96
N PHE A 75 -11.00 -9.73 31.17
CA PHE A 75 -10.16 -9.24 32.27
C PHE A 75 -9.92 -10.33 33.32
N ASN A 76 -8.92 -10.10 34.20
CA ASN A 76 -8.55 -11.03 35.27
C ASN A 76 -8.35 -12.47 34.75
N GLU A 77 -9.02 -13.45 35.37
CA GLU A 77 -8.93 -14.88 35.03
C GLU A 77 -9.92 -15.30 33.92
N ALA A 78 -10.70 -14.36 33.37
CA ALA A 78 -11.67 -14.68 32.33
C ALA A 78 -10.99 -15.01 31.00
N LYS A 79 -11.62 -15.91 30.23
CA LYS A 79 -11.19 -16.24 28.86
C LYS A 79 -11.76 -15.21 27.88
N GLY A 80 -10.98 -14.86 26.87
CA GLY A 80 -11.37 -13.96 25.78
C GLY A 80 -12.63 -14.46 25.07
N GLY A 81 -13.51 -13.54 24.71
CA GLY A 81 -14.72 -13.85 23.94
C GLY A 81 -14.42 -14.00 22.46
N ASN A 82 -15.36 -14.55 21.69
CA ASN A 82 -15.19 -14.74 20.26
C ASN A 82 -15.79 -13.58 19.47
N ILE A 83 -15.10 -13.17 18.40
CA ILE A 83 -15.58 -12.19 17.44
C ILE A 83 -15.80 -12.91 16.10
N THR A 84 -17.01 -12.82 15.57
CA THR A 84 -17.34 -13.28 14.21
C THR A 84 -17.77 -12.09 13.37
N ILE A 85 -17.10 -11.88 12.23
CA ILE A 85 -17.43 -10.82 11.27
C ILE A 85 -17.67 -11.46 9.90
N ASN A 86 -18.93 -11.43 9.47
CA ASN A 86 -19.37 -12.05 8.21
C ASN A 86 -19.69 -10.98 7.16
N ALA A 87 -18.71 -10.75 6.28
CA ALA A 87 -18.77 -9.88 5.12
C ALA A 87 -18.34 -10.60 3.83
N PRO A 88 -18.85 -11.80 3.49
CA PRO A 88 -18.30 -12.64 2.40
C PRO A 88 -18.25 -11.95 1.03
N ASN A 89 -19.16 -10.99 0.78
CA ASN A 89 -19.20 -10.17 -0.44
C ASN A 89 -18.92 -8.68 -0.14
N GLY A 90 -18.22 -8.39 0.95
CA GLY A 90 -18.02 -7.06 1.49
C GLY A 90 -16.60 -6.81 1.95
N PHE A 91 -16.33 -5.59 2.41
CA PHE A 91 -15.00 -5.15 2.77
C PHE A 91 -14.90 -4.77 4.24
N ILE A 92 -13.72 -4.97 4.80
CA ILE A 92 -13.35 -4.43 6.10
C ILE A 92 -12.23 -3.42 5.87
N VAL A 93 -12.47 -2.17 6.28
CA VAL A 93 -11.57 -1.06 6.02
C VAL A 93 -11.28 -0.34 7.32
N ALA A 94 -10.02 -0.42 7.76
CA ALA A 94 -9.50 0.48 8.78
C ALA A 94 -8.72 1.62 8.10
N PHE A 95 -8.85 2.83 8.63
CA PHE A 95 -8.04 3.96 8.18
C PHE A 95 -6.63 3.84 8.76
N PRO A 96 -5.57 4.06 7.96
CA PRO A 96 -4.19 3.78 8.38
C PRO A 96 -3.76 4.66 9.55
N ASN A 97 -2.95 4.09 10.45
CA ASN A 97 -2.32 4.79 11.58
C ASN A 97 -3.31 5.49 12.53
N GLN A 98 -4.48 4.88 12.77
CA GLN A 98 -5.53 5.45 13.61
C GLN A 98 -5.93 4.57 14.80
N ASN A 99 -5.12 3.56 15.17
CA ASN A 99 -5.39 2.64 16.27
C ASN A 99 -6.82 2.05 16.24
N ASN A 100 -7.23 1.54 15.08
CA ASN A 100 -8.50 0.87 14.93
C ASN A 100 -8.33 -0.63 15.17
N ASP A 101 -8.98 -1.15 16.20
CA ASP A 101 -8.66 -2.49 16.68
C ASP A 101 -9.88 -3.41 16.72
N ILE A 102 -9.61 -4.70 16.48
CA ILE A 102 -10.55 -5.80 16.68
C ILE A 102 -9.88 -6.75 17.67
N ILE A 103 -10.34 -6.77 18.92
CA ILE A 103 -9.63 -7.44 20.01
C ILE A 103 -10.52 -8.49 20.70
N ALA A 104 -9.95 -9.66 20.93
CA ALA A 104 -10.50 -10.76 21.70
C ALA A 104 -9.50 -11.24 22.76
N ASN A 105 -8.59 -10.34 23.18
CA ASN A 105 -7.50 -10.69 24.07
C ASN A 105 -7.96 -10.95 25.51
N ALA A 106 -7.09 -11.58 26.29
CA ALA A 106 -7.33 -11.90 27.70
C ALA A 106 -6.13 -11.52 28.57
N PHE A 107 -6.38 -11.27 29.86
CA PHE A 107 -5.28 -11.01 30.80
C PHE A 107 -4.62 -12.30 31.28
N LYS A 108 -5.31 -13.12 32.07
CA LYS A 108 -4.78 -14.42 32.54
C LYS A 108 -5.50 -15.63 31.95
N GLY A 109 -6.73 -15.48 31.49
CA GLY A 109 -7.41 -16.53 30.74
C GLY A 109 -6.83 -16.69 29.34
N GLN A 110 -7.28 -17.72 28.63
CA GLN A 110 -6.94 -17.91 27.23
C GLN A 110 -7.55 -16.80 26.36
N GLY A 111 -6.82 -16.32 25.35
CA GLY A 111 -7.35 -15.39 24.35
C GLY A 111 -8.49 -16.01 23.52
N GLY A 112 -9.39 -15.19 23.02
CA GLY A 112 -10.57 -15.63 22.28
C GLY A 112 -10.28 -15.96 20.82
N LYS A 113 -11.33 -16.29 20.07
CA LYS A 113 -11.24 -16.55 18.63
C LYS A 113 -11.78 -15.38 17.82
N ILE A 114 -11.00 -14.88 16.87
CA ILE A 114 -11.45 -13.87 15.90
C ILE A 114 -11.59 -14.56 14.54
N ASN A 115 -12.82 -14.70 14.05
CA ASN A 115 -13.11 -15.25 12.74
C ASN A 115 -13.69 -14.17 11.83
N ILE A 116 -12.97 -13.86 10.75
CA ILE A 116 -13.34 -12.81 9.82
C ILE A 116 -13.46 -13.41 8.43
N THR A 117 -14.63 -13.26 7.81
CA THR A 117 -14.86 -13.61 6.42
C THR A 117 -15.14 -12.34 5.65
N ALA A 118 -14.29 -12.00 4.68
CA ALA A 118 -14.42 -10.76 3.90
C ALA A 118 -13.91 -10.96 2.47
N LEU A 119 -14.37 -10.15 1.52
CA LEU A 119 -13.76 -10.10 0.19
C LEU A 119 -12.33 -9.56 0.26
N SER A 120 -12.10 -8.53 1.08
CA SER A 120 -10.76 -8.04 1.42
C SER A 120 -10.79 -7.29 2.75
N ILE A 121 -9.63 -7.27 3.41
CA ILE A 121 -9.38 -6.56 4.66
C ILE A 121 -8.25 -5.56 4.40
N PHE A 122 -8.47 -4.29 4.72
CA PHE A 122 -7.51 -3.21 4.45
C PHE A 122 -7.01 -2.57 5.74
N ASN A 123 -5.68 -2.42 5.81
CA ASN A 123 -4.95 -1.77 6.90
C ASN A 123 -5.27 -2.34 8.29
N LEU A 124 -5.51 -3.64 8.42
CA LEU A 124 -5.56 -4.36 9.69
C LEU A 124 -4.56 -5.50 9.61
N ALA A 125 -3.83 -5.77 10.69
CA ALA A 125 -2.90 -6.88 10.77
C ALA A 125 -2.98 -7.56 12.14
N GLU A 126 -2.69 -8.85 12.18
CA GLU A 126 -2.60 -9.57 13.44
C GLU A 126 -1.35 -9.15 14.22
N ARG A 127 -1.55 -8.41 15.31
CA ARG A 127 -0.50 -7.85 16.19
C ARG A 127 -1.08 -7.60 17.58
N LYS A 128 -0.21 -7.40 18.57
CA LYS A 128 -0.64 -6.97 19.91
C LYS A 128 -1.13 -5.52 19.87
N SER A 129 -2.34 -5.30 20.38
CA SER A 129 -2.95 -3.99 20.60
C SER A 129 -2.42 -3.30 21.87
N PHE A 130 -1.71 -4.03 22.73
CA PHE A 130 -1.13 -3.53 23.98
C PHE A 130 0.40 -3.78 24.05
N PRO A 131 1.21 -2.78 24.48
CA PRO A 131 0.84 -1.41 24.84
C PRO A 131 0.21 -0.62 23.69
N VAL A 132 -0.62 0.38 24.02
CA VAL A 132 -1.36 1.21 23.05
C VAL A 132 -0.39 1.77 22.00
N ASN A 133 -0.77 1.65 20.73
CA ASN A 133 0.06 2.04 19.61
C ASN A 133 -0.77 2.90 18.61
N ILE A 134 -0.28 3.07 17.37
CA ILE A 134 -1.03 3.79 16.31
C ILE A 134 -1.51 2.85 15.20
N SER A 135 -1.02 1.62 15.19
CA SER A 135 -1.37 0.63 14.19
C SER A 135 -2.77 0.09 14.42
N ASN A 136 -3.38 -0.43 13.36
CA ASN A 136 -4.69 -1.06 13.46
C ASN A 136 -4.48 -2.56 13.59
N ASP A 137 -4.99 -3.13 14.68
CA ASP A 137 -4.59 -4.47 15.09
C ASP A 137 -5.79 -5.42 15.23
N ILE A 138 -5.54 -6.69 14.86
CA ILE A 138 -6.41 -7.82 15.18
C ILE A 138 -5.70 -8.62 16.28
N ASP A 139 -6.25 -8.62 17.48
CA ASP A 139 -5.53 -9.12 18.66
C ASP A 139 -6.35 -10.15 19.44
N ALA A 140 -6.00 -11.42 19.29
CA ALA A 140 -6.54 -12.53 20.06
C ALA A 140 -5.57 -13.02 21.16
N SER A 141 -4.55 -12.24 21.53
CA SER A 141 -3.49 -12.68 22.42
C SER A 141 -3.93 -12.84 23.89
N SER A 142 -3.05 -13.39 24.71
CA SER A 142 -3.20 -13.37 26.17
C SER A 142 -1.88 -12.96 26.83
N GLU A 143 -1.95 -12.24 27.95
CA GLU A 143 -0.75 -11.78 28.66
C GLU A 143 -0.12 -12.92 29.48
N PHE A 144 -0.93 -13.65 30.25
CA PHE A 144 -0.47 -14.76 31.10
C PHE A 144 -1.11 -16.11 30.76
N GLY A 145 -2.10 -16.13 29.87
CA GLY A 145 -2.74 -17.34 29.38
C GLY A 145 -2.22 -17.77 28.01
N LEU A 146 -2.88 -18.77 27.42
CA LEU A 146 -2.61 -19.17 26.04
C LEU A 146 -3.17 -18.14 25.06
N ALA A 147 -2.47 -17.88 23.96
CA ALA A 147 -2.99 -17.06 22.88
C ALA A 147 -4.23 -17.72 22.25
N GLY A 148 -5.16 -16.87 21.82
CA GLY A 148 -6.30 -17.26 21.01
C GLY A 148 -5.92 -17.48 19.54
N GLU A 149 -6.94 -17.47 18.68
CA GLU A 149 -6.80 -17.78 17.26
C GLU A 149 -7.41 -16.67 16.39
N VAL A 150 -6.68 -16.24 15.37
CA VAL A 150 -7.19 -15.34 14.33
C VAL A 150 -7.33 -16.12 13.02
N ILE A 151 -8.54 -16.14 12.46
CA ILE A 151 -8.85 -16.77 11.17
C ILE A 151 -9.35 -15.70 10.21
N LEU A 152 -8.64 -15.52 9.11
CA LEU A 152 -9.00 -14.60 8.04
C LEU A 152 -9.36 -15.39 6.78
N ASN A 153 -10.64 -15.41 6.44
CA ASN A 153 -11.16 -16.07 5.25
C ASN A 153 -11.39 -15.02 4.16
N THR A 154 -10.35 -14.72 3.38
CA THR A 154 -10.41 -13.89 2.17
C THR A 154 -10.17 -14.74 0.93
N PRO A 155 -10.78 -14.43 -0.23
CA PRO A 155 -10.45 -15.08 -1.49
C PRO A 155 -8.96 -14.97 -1.81
N ASP A 156 -8.40 -16.04 -2.38
CA ASP A 156 -7.00 -16.08 -2.81
C ASP A 156 -6.82 -15.14 -4.01
N ILE A 157 -6.06 -14.05 -3.85
CA ILE A 157 -5.76 -13.11 -4.94
C ILE A 157 -4.44 -13.57 -5.60
N ASP A 158 -4.56 -14.29 -6.72
CA ASP A 158 -3.41 -14.63 -7.57
C ASP A 158 -2.99 -13.41 -8.40
N ALA A 159 -1.96 -12.70 -7.93
CA ALA A 159 -1.39 -11.51 -8.56
C ALA A 159 -0.76 -11.78 -9.94
N ASN A 160 -0.57 -13.05 -10.35
CA ASN A 160 0.05 -13.39 -11.62
C ASN A 160 -0.90 -13.24 -12.82
N ARG A 161 -2.20 -13.04 -12.59
CA ARG A 161 -3.19 -12.86 -13.68
C ARG A 161 -3.04 -11.56 -14.46
N GLY A 162 -2.15 -10.66 -14.03
CA GLY A 162 -1.89 -9.36 -14.68
C GLY A 162 -0.58 -9.26 -15.47
N LEU A 163 0.25 -10.30 -15.49
CA LEU A 163 1.54 -10.27 -16.21
C LEU A 163 1.31 -10.71 -17.67
N LEU A 164 0.92 -9.78 -18.54
CA LEU A 164 1.04 -10.01 -19.98
C LEU A 164 2.53 -10.02 -20.35
N GLU A 165 3.01 -11.15 -20.87
CA GLU A 165 4.31 -11.20 -21.52
C GLU A 165 4.34 -10.19 -22.67
N LEU A 166 5.35 -9.31 -22.68
CA LEU A 166 5.56 -8.39 -23.78
C LEU A 166 5.74 -9.19 -25.07
N PRO A 167 4.97 -8.92 -26.14
CA PRO A 167 5.18 -9.57 -27.43
C PRO A 167 6.62 -9.32 -27.91
N THR A 168 7.44 -10.37 -27.95
CA THR A 168 8.86 -10.29 -28.37
C THR A 168 9.03 -10.29 -29.88
N GLY A 169 7.93 -10.28 -30.64
CA GLY A 169 7.95 -10.15 -32.09
C GLY A 169 8.23 -8.72 -32.52
N LEU A 170 9.51 -8.33 -32.57
CA LEU A 170 9.91 -7.23 -33.45
C LEU A 170 9.57 -7.68 -34.88
N THR A 171 8.56 -7.05 -35.47
CA THR A 171 8.20 -7.32 -36.86
C THR A 171 9.33 -6.77 -37.73
N ASP A 172 10.09 -7.65 -38.38
CA ASP A 172 11.17 -7.27 -39.28
C ASP A 172 10.58 -6.64 -40.55
N ALA A 173 10.58 -5.31 -40.60
CA ALA A 173 10.07 -4.52 -41.71
C ALA A 173 11.00 -4.56 -42.95
N SER A 174 12.17 -5.21 -42.87
CA SER A 174 13.11 -5.29 -44.00
C SER A 174 12.55 -6.07 -45.20
N GLN A 175 11.60 -6.98 -44.96
CA GLN A 175 10.92 -7.79 -45.99
C GLN A 175 9.67 -7.11 -46.57
N GLN A 176 9.23 -5.95 -46.04
CA GLN A 176 8.03 -5.25 -46.51
C GLN A 176 8.31 -4.14 -47.53
N ILE A 177 9.56 -3.96 -47.96
CA ILE A 177 9.89 -3.01 -49.03
C ILE A 177 9.51 -3.65 -50.37
N ALA A 178 8.30 -3.38 -50.84
CA ALA A 178 7.90 -3.67 -52.21
C ALA A 178 8.79 -2.86 -53.18
N SER A 179 9.63 -3.56 -53.95
CA SER A 179 10.47 -2.97 -55.00
C SER A 179 9.68 -2.74 -56.29
N SER A 180 8.62 -1.93 -56.23
CA SER A 180 7.94 -1.46 -57.44
C SER A 180 8.41 -0.06 -57.80
N CYS A 181 9.44 0.02 -58.65
CA CYS A 181 9.60 1.05 -59.69
C CYS A 181 10.92 0.86 -60.49
N LYS A 182 10.79 0.41 -61.73
CA LYS A 182 11.59 0.92 -62.87
C LYS A 182 10.59 1.76 -63.71
N PRO A 183 10.95 2.85 -64.42
CA PRO A 183 12.25 3.22 -64.99
C PRO A 183 12.58 4.72 -64.83
N GLY A 184 13.66 5.19 -65.46
CA GLY A 184 14.11 6.59 -65.41
C GLY A 184 13.05 7.59 -65.89
N ASP A 185 12.54 8.38 -64.95
CA ASP A 185 12.24 9.79 -65.10
C ASP A 185 12.04 10.39 -63.71
N ARG A 186 12.31 11.69 -63.58
CA ARG A 186 12.58 12.43 -62.33
C ARG A 186 11.51 12.25 -61.22
N ALA A 187 11.67 11.24 -60.37
CA ALA A 187 10.91 11.10 -59.12
C ALA A 187 11.70 11.66 -57.93
N ARG A 188 11.78 13.00 -57.81
CA ARG A 188 12.14 13.65 -56.54
C ARG A 188 10.86 13.97 -55.78
N SER A 189 10.43 13.07 -54.90
CA SER A 189 9.81 13.33 -53.59
C SER A 189 9.03 12.11 -53.13
N ASN A 190 9.69 11.21 -52.40
CA ASN A 190 8.99 10.22 -51.58
C ASN A 190 8.85 10.79 -50.16
N SER A 191 7.61 10.88 -49.68
CA SER A 191 7.29 11.18 -48.28
C SER A 191 6.78 9.90 -47.64
N PHE A 192 7.41 9.49 -46.54
CA PHE A 192 6.90 8.42 -45.69
C PHE A 192 5.97 9.04 -44.65
N THR A 193 4.68 8.68 -44.70
CA THR A 193 3.70 9.12 -43.70
C THR A 193 3.02 7.90 -43.12
N VAL A 194 3.30 7.60 -41.84
CA VAL A 194 2.59 6.58 -41.07
C VAL A 194 1.21 7.13 -40.75
N THR A 195 0.20 6.80 -41.55
CA THR A 195 -1.19 6.94 -41.14
C THR A 195 -1.43 5.87 -40.07
N GLY A 196 -1.77 6.27 -38.84
CA GLY A 196 -2.07 5.34 -37.74
C GLY A 196 -3.16 4.32 -38.09
N ARG A 197 -3.51 3.45 -37.14
CA ARG A 197 -4.45 2.34 -37.35
C ARG A 197 -5.75 2.83 -37.99
N GLY A 198 -5.91 2.58 -39.29
CA GLY A 198 -7.16 2.80 -40.00
C GLY A 198 -8.23 1.85 -39.47
N GLY A 199 -9.26 2.40 -38.83
CA GLY A 199 -10.63 1.89 -38.89
C GLY A 199 -10.99 0.57 -38.21
N ILE A 200 -10.15 -0.04 -37.36
CA ILE A 200 -10.56 -1.20 -36.55
C ILE A 200 -11.01 -0.70 -35.18
N ALA A 201 -12.27 -0.98 -34.83
CA ALA A 201 -12.82 -0.65 -33.53
C ALA A 201 -12.04 -1.39 -32.42
N ALA A 202 -11.71 -0.69 -31.34
CA ALA A 202 -11.06 -1.30 -30.18
C ALA A 202 -11.90 -2.46 -29.65
N SER A 203 -11.25 -3.60 -29.38
CA SER A 203 -11.92 -4.75 -28.80
C SER A 203 -12.37 -4.43 -27.37
N PRO A 204 -13.52 -4.91 -26.89
CA PRO A 204 -13.99 -4.65 -25.52
C PRO A 204 -13.05 -5.11 -24.40
N VAL A 205 -12.01 -5.89 -24.72
CA VAL A 205 -10.97 -6.38 -23.80
C VAL A 205 -9.63 -5.67 -23.96
N GLU A 206 -9.51 -4.71 -24.88
CA GLU A 206 -8.27 -3.95 -25.08
C GLU A 206 -8.22 -2.78 -24.08
N PRO A 207 -7.13 -2.65 -23.28
CA PRO A 207 -7.02 -1.56 -22.32
C PRO A 207 -7.01 -0.19 -23.02
N LEU A 208 -7.71 0.79 -22.44
CA LEU A 208 -7.78 2.16 -22.92
C LEU A 208 -6.39 2.78 -22.98
N GLN A 209 -5.79 2.83 -24.17
CA GLN A 209 -4.56 3.58 -24.41
C GLN A 209 -4.93 5.02 -24.73
N GLY A 210 -4.34 5.98 -24.01
CA GLY A 210 -4.55 7.40 -24.24
C GLY A 210 -4.16 7.76 -25.68
N GLU A 211 -5.11 8.33 -26.42
CA GLU A 211 -4.89 8.78 -27.79
C GLU A 211 -3.94 9.99 -27.75
N VAL A 212 -2.68 9.78 -28.14
CA VAL A 212 -1.74 10.89 -28.32
C VAL A 212 -2.19 11.66 -29.56
N GLN A 213 -2.91 12.76 -29.36
CA GLN A 213 -3.20 13.70 -30.44
C GLN A 213 -1.87 14.22 -31.00
N THR A 214 -1.51 13.77 -32.19
CA THR A 214 -0.40 14.34 -32.93
C THR A 214 -0.87 15.68 -33.49
N GLY A 215 -0.43 16.77 -32.87
CA GLY A 215 -0.64 18.11 -33.41
C GLY A 215 -0.07 18.23 -34.82
N ARG A 216 -0.76 18.97 -35.70
CA ARG A 216 -0.27 19.28 -37.05
C ARG A 216 1.04 20.07 -36.95
N TRP A 217 2.13 19.48 -37.44
CA TRP A 217 3.41 20.17 -37.60
C TRP A 217 3.28 21.26 -38.68
N VAL A 218 3.60 22.50 -38.31
CA VAL A 218 3.75 23.62 -39.26
C VAL A 218 5.10 23.47 -39.95
N THR A 219 5.10 23.41 -41.28
CA THR A 219 6.33 23.44 -42.07
C THR A 219 6.87 24.87 -42.10
N LEU A 220 8.07 25.09 -41.58
CA LEU A 220 8.82 26.32 -41.82
C LEU A 220 9.30 26.32 -43.28
N ASN A 221 8.99 27.39 -44.02
CA ASN A 221 9.53 27.62 -45.35
C ASN A 221 11.07 27.64 -45.27
N SER A 222 11.70 26.67 -45.92
CA SER A 222 13.15 26.62 -46.10
C SER A 222 13.57 27.73 -47.08
N ALA A 223 13.89 28.91 -46.55
CA ALA A 223 14.73 29.86 -47.27
C ALA A 223 16.13 29.27 -47.38
N SER A 224 16.60 29.07 -48.60
CA SER A 224 17.93 28.58 -48.93
C SER A 224 18.99 29.55 -48.41
N ILE A 225 19.62 29.19 -47.28
CA ILE A 225 20.83 29.83 -46.77
C ILE A 225 22.01 29.02 -47.28
N SER A 226 22.83 29.65 -48.13
CA SER A 226 24.07 29.11 -48.64
C SER A 226 25.00 28.69 -47.50
N SER A 227 25.42 27.43 -47.55
CA SER A 227 26.34 26.78 -46.62
C SER A 227 27.74 27.41 -46.68
N SER A 228 28.18 28.04 -45.60
CA SER A 228 29.60 28.20 -45.28
C SER A 228 30.01 27.09 -44.32
N SER A 229 30.81 26.15 -44.80
CA SER A 229 31.37 25.06 -44.02
C SER A 229 32.37 25.61 -42.99
N HIS A 230 31.95 25.73 -41.73
CA HIS A 230 32.87 25.82 -40.60
C HIS A 230 32.94 24.44 -39.94
N THR A 231 34.06 23.76 -40.13
CA THR A 231 34.41 22.55 -39.39
C THR A 231 34.63 22.88 -37.92
N TYR A 232 33.60 22.71 -37.11
CA TYR A 232 33.73 22.63 -35.66
C TYR A 232 34.02 21.18 -35.28
N THR A 233 35.27 20.90 -34.93
CA THR A 233 35.65 19.68 -34.23
C THR A 233 35.04 19.71 -32.82
N ARG A 234 33.84 19.15 -32.67
CA ARG A 234 33.21 18.98 -31.37
C ARG A 234 33.89 17.80 -30.66
N SER A 235 34.93 18.13 -29.89
CA SER A 235 35.49 17.24 -28.87
C SER A 235 34.36 16.91 -27.88
N HIS A 236 33.81 15.70 -28.00
CA HIS A 236 32.89 15.19 -27.00
C HIS A 236 33.72 14.64 -25.85
N SER A 237 33.69 15.30 -24.70
CA SER A 237 34.10 14.67 -23.46
C SER A 237 33.17 13.48 -23.19
N PRO A 238 33.71 12.27 -22.98
CA PRO A 238 32.88 11.12 -22.66
C PRO A 238 32.12 11.38 -21.36
N ILE A 239 30.86 10.97 -21.33
CA ILE A 239 30.07 10.97 -20.09
C ILE A 239 30.68 9.88 -19.19
N ILE A 240 31.12 10.27 -18.01
CA ILE A 240 31.72 9.39 -17.01
C ILE A 240 30.83 9.38 -15.77
N GLU A 241 30.56 8.18 -15.27
CA GLU A 241 29.77 7.96 -14.05
C GLU A 241 30.51 8.50 -12.81
N ALA A 242 29.75 8.91 -11.80
CA ALA A 242 30.32 9.38 -10.54
C ALA A 242 31.02 8.25 -9.80
N GLN A 243 32.29 8.46 -9.42
CA GLN A 243 33.12 7.49 -8.70
C GLN A 243 33.23 7.81 -7.21
N GLY A 244 32.73 8.97 -6.78
CA GLY A 244 32.69 9.36 -5.38
C GLY A 244 31.81 10.59 -5.14
N TRP A 245 31.68 10.97 -3.87
CA TRP A 245 30.98 12.18 -3.46
C TRP A 245 31.80 12.96 -2.44
N VAL A 246 31.72 14.28 -2.49
CA VAL A 246 32.35 15.19 -1.53
C VAL A 246 31.31 16.15 -0.98
N ARG A 247 31.51 16.65 0.24
CA ARG A 247 30.70 17.75 0.78
C ARG A 247 31.41 19.06 0.57
N ASP A 248 30.69 20.06 0.08
CA ASP A 248 31.22 21.41 -0.02
C ASP A 248 31.22 22.11 1.35
N LYS A 249 31.76 23.34 1.39
CA LYS A 249 31.83 24.17 2.62
C LYS A 249 30.45 24.57 3.18
N ASN A 250 29.39 24.42 2.40
CA ASN A 250 28.02 24.73 2.80
C ASN A 250 27.26 23.48 3.27
N GLY A 251 27.85 22.29 3.11
CA GLY A 251 27.29 21.01 3.51
C GLY A 251 26.59 20.24 2.38
N ASP A 252 26.60 20.75 1.15
CA ASP A 252 25.96 20.14 -0.01
C ASP A 252 26.81 19.00 -0.57
N VAL A 253 26.15 17.93 -1.02
CA VAL A 253 26.81 16.75 -1.59
C VAL A 253 27.01 16.92 -3.09
N ILE A 254 28.26 16.84 -3.55
CA ILE A 254 28.67 16.94 -4.95
C ILE A 254 29.22 15.58 -5.40
N LEU A 255 28.70 15.06 -6.52
CA LEU A 255 29.17 13.83 -7.17
C LEU A 255 30.37 14.14 -8.07
N ILE A 256 31.46 13.37 -7.95
CA ILE A 256 32.70 13.57 -8.71
C ILE A 256 33.17 12.27 -9.37
N ALA A 257 33.83 12.38 -10.53
CA ALA A 257 34.25 11.23 -11.33
C ALA A 257 35.67 10.70 -11.01
N GLN A 258 36.40 11.32 -10.07
CA GLN A 258 37.65 10.81 -9.52
C GLN A 258 37.64 11.06 -8.01
N SER A 259 37.47 10.00 -7.23
CA SER A 259 37.72 10.06 -5.79
C SER A 259 39.21 10.25 -5.57
N SER A 260 39.65 11.46 -5.22
CA SER A 260 41.00 11.62 -4.66
C SER A 260 41.09 10.76 -3.41
N ASP A 261 42.15 9.96 -3.26
CA ASP A 261 42.50 9.32 -1.98
C ASP A 261 42.90 10.40 -0.99
N ILE A 262 41.90 11.05 -0.39
CA ILE A 262 42.11 12.00 0.70
C ILE A 262 42.26 11.17 1.97
N LEU A 263 43.49 11.17 2.50
CA LEU A 263 43.86 10.60 3.79
C LEU A 263 42.79 10.91 4.85
N PRO A 264 42.35 9.91 5.64
CA PRO A 264 41.35 10.12 6.67
C PRO A 264 41.87 11.14 7.68
N TYR A 265 41.08 12.18 7.90
CA TYR A 265 41.25 13.13 8.99
C TYR A 265 41.34 12.32 10.29
N SER A 266 42.54 12.28 10.88
CA SER A 266 42.73 11.69 12.19
C SER A 266 41.92 12.50 13.20
N ALA A 267 41.00 11.82 13.87
CA ALA A 267 40.37 12.36 15.06
C ALA A 267 41.50 12.72 16.05
N LEU A 268 41.66 14.01 16.32
CA LEU A 268 42.39 14.50 17.47
C LEU A 268 41.67 14.01 18.73
N ASN A 269 42.01 12.79 19.17
CA ASN A 269 41.85 12.37 20.54
C ASN A 269 42.92 13.10 21.35
N SER A 270 42.64 14.35 21.74
CA SER A 270 43.35 14.96 22.86
C SER A 270 42.98 14.19 24.12
N LYS A 271 43.89 13.33 24.57
CA LYS A 271 43.87 12.78 25.93
C LYS A 271 43.82 13.95 26.91
N ILE A 272 42.72 14.06 27.66
CA ILE A 272 42.69 14.82 28.90
C ILE A 272 43.46 13.96 29.91
N ALA A 273 44.71 14.34 30.15
CA ALA A 273 45.48 13.89 31.30
C ALA A 273 45.32 14.95 32.40
N CYS A 274 44.53 14.65 33.43
CA CYS A 274 44.64 15.34 34.70
C CYS A 274 45.78 14.69 35.48
N SER A 275 46.76 15.50 35.86
CA SER A 275 47.85 15.15 36.76
C SER A 275 47.32 14.80 38.15
N GLU A 276 47.69 13.63 38.68
CA GLU A 276 47.75 13.42 40.12
C GLU A 276 49.05 14.01 40.67
N ASN A 277 48.95 14.59 41.86
CA ASN A 277 50.07 15.05 42.67
C ASN A 277 50.86 13.84 43.21
N SER A 278 52.18 14.05 43.32
CA SER A 278 53.23 13.28 44.03
C SER A 278 53.90 12.15 43.27
#